data_AF-A0AAU4SPR3-F1
#
_entry.id   AF-A0AAU4SPR3-F1
#
_cell.length_a   1.000
_cell.length_b   1.000
_cell.length_c   1.000
_cell.angle_alpha   90.00
_cell.angle_beta   90.00
_cell.angle_gamma   90.00
#
_symmetry.space_group_name_H-M   'P 1'
#
loop_
_entity.id
_entity.type
_entity.pdbx_description
1 polymer ?
#
loop_
_entity_poly.entity_id
_entity_poly.type
_entity_poly.pdbx_seq_one_letter_code
_entity_poly.pdbx_strand_id
1 'polypeptide(L)' 'MSTQAVPPIPERAGKRSVSLPQSLIKEVEDRTGKTGFSAVVSEALEQWLAMAKLREVIEADEREFGPVGDEALRPAEAEW' A
#
# COMPACT_ATOMS: atom_id res chain seq x y z
N MET A 1 -2.22 -22.50 -27.40
CA MET A 1 -3.60 -22.09 -27.07
C MET A 1 -3.49 -20.88 -26.17
N SER A 2 -3.82 -19.69 -26.67
CA SER A 2 -3.67 -18.45 -25.91
C SER A 2 -4.84 -18.30 -24.95
N THR A 3 -4.59 -18.45 -23.65
CA THR A 3 -5.57 -18.17 -22.62
C THR A 3 -5.74 -16.66 -22.54
N GLN A 4 -6.76 -16.12 -23.21
CA GLN A 4 -7.15 -14.73 -23.03
C GLN A 4 -7.75 -14.62 -21.62
N ALA A 5 -7.03 -14.00 -20.70
CA ALA A 5 -7.54 -13.70 -19.37
C ALA A 5 -8.75 -12.76 -19.53
N VAL A 6 -9.94 -13.25 -19.16
CA VAL A 6 -11.15 -12.43 -19.06
C VAL A 6 -10.83 -11.31 -18.06
N PRO A 7 -11.03 -10.02 -18.41
CA PRO A 7 -10.80 -8.95 -17.45
C PRO A 7 -11.76 -9.18 -16.27
N PRO A 8 -11.27 -9.13 -15.02
CA PRO A 8 -12.13 -9.33 -13.87
C PRO A 8 -13.25 -8.30 -13.91
N ILE A 9 -14.49 -8.75 -13.69
CA ILE A 9 -15.64 -7.86 -13.52
C ILE A 9 -15.27 -6.91 -12.37
N PRO A 10 -15.36 -5.58 -12.55
CA PRO A 10 -15.00 -4.66 -11.49
C PRO A 10 -15.85 -4.96 -10.26
N GLU A 11 -15.16 -5.22 -9.15
CA GLU A 11 -15.79 -5.52 -7.87
C GLU A 11 -16.69 -4.35 -7.47
N ARG A 12 -17.90 -4.65 -6.98
CA ARG A 12 -18.83 -3.60 -6.56
C ARG A 12 -18.30 -2.93 -5.29
N ALA A 13 -18.17 -1.60 -5.32
CA ALA A 13 -17.75 -0.82 -4.17
C ALA A 13 -18.68 -1.06 -2.96
N GLY A 14 -18.09 -1.47 -1.83
CA GLY A 14 -18.79 -1.62 -0.55
C GLY A 14 -18.66 -0.36 0.31
N LYS A 15 -19.73 0.04 1.00
CA LYS A 15 -19.69 1.18 1.94
C LYS A 15 -19.28 0.74 3.34
N ARG A 16 -18.41 1.51 3.98
CA ARG A 16 -18.10 1.46 5.41
C ARG A 16 -18.13 2.89 5.97
N SER A 17 -18.49 3.04 7.24
CA SER A 17 -18.57 4.35 7.91
C SER A 17 -17.49 4.42 8.98
N VAL A 18 -16.68 5.47 8.96
CA VAL A 18 -15.61 5.74 9.93
C VAL A 18 -15.67 7.21 10.36
N SER A 19 -15.23 7.50 11.57
CA SER A 19 -15.09 8.88 12.05
C SER A 19 -13.66 9.35 11.82
N LEU A 20 -13.52 10.54 11.23
CA LEU A 20 -12.23 11.18 10.96
C LEU A 20 -12.21 12.61 11.51
N PRO A 21 -11.03 13.15 11.85
CA PRO A 21 -10.90 14.56 12.21
C PRO A 21 -11.43 15.47 11.08
N GLN A 22 -12.24 16.48 11.42
CA GLN A 22 -12.81 17.39 10.42
C GLN A 22 -11.74 18.14 9.63
N SER A 23 -10.61 18.49 10.27
CA SER A 23 -9.47 19.12 9.63
C SER A 23 -8.88 18.25 8.52
N LEU A 24 -8.75 16.94 8.76
CA LEU A 24 -8.24 15.99 7.79
C LEU A 24 -9.21 15.81 6.61
N ILE A 25 -10.51 15.70 6.90
CA ILE A 25 -11.54 15.60 5.84
C ILE A 25 -11.42 16.82 4.91
N LYS A 26 -11.38 18.02 5.51
CA LYS A 26 -11.27 19.27 4.78
C LYS A 26 -10.00 19.35 3.94
N GLU A 27 -8.84 18.98 4.50
CA GLU A 27 -7.57 19.02 3.77
C GLU A 27 -7.58 18.11 2.54
N VAL A 28 -8.16 16.91 2.65
CA VAL A 28 -8.29 16.00 1.50
C VAL A 28 -9.27 16.58 0.47
N GLU A 29 -10.44 17.06 0.91
CA GLU A 29 -11.43 17.66 0.02
C GLU A 29 -10.91 18.90 -0.70
N ASP A 30 -10.10 19.74 -0.04
CA ASP A 30 -9.49 20.94 -0.63
C ASP A 30 -8.48 20.56 -1.74
N ARG A 31 -7.83 19.39 -1.64
CA ARG A 31 -6.86 18.89 -2.64
C ARG A 31 -7.53 18.14 -3.79
N THR A 32 -8.56 17.34 -3.52
CA THR A 32 -9.12 16.41 -4.51
C THR A 32 -10.53 16.74 -4.97
N GLY A 33 -11.18 17.71 -4.32
CA GLY A 33 -12.61 17.93 -4.43
C GLY A 33 -13.44 16.82 -3.75
N LYS A 34 -14.75 17.05 -3.67
CA LYS A 34 -15.71 16.16 -2.97
C LYS A 34 -15.79 14.75 -3.57
N THR A 35 -15.55 14.59 -4.86
CA THR A 35 -15.61 13.30 -5.55
C THR A 35 -14.31 12.50 -5.45
N GLY A 36 -13.20 13.14 -5.08
CA GLY A 36 -11.89 12.50 -4.98
C GLY A 36 -11.64 11.79 -3.65
N PHE A 37 -12.46 12.06 -2.63
CA PHE A 37 -12.24 11.54 -1.28
C PHE A 37 -12.19 10.01 -1.22
N SER A 38 -13.09 9.32 -1.92
CA SER A 38 -13.11 7.85 -1.94
C SER A 38 -11.88 7.26 -2.63
N ALA A 39 -11.36 7.91 -3.67
CA ALA A 39 -10.15 7.44 -4.36
C ALA A 39 -8.93 7.53 -3.43
N VAL A 40 -8.77 8.66 -2.72
CA VAL A 40 -7.70 8.85 -1.74
C VAL A 40 -7.76 7.79 -0.64
N VAL A 41 -8.95 7.49 -0.11
CA VAL A 41 -9.11 6.46 0.92
C VAL A 41 -8.76 5.08 0.38
N SER A 42 -9.20 4.73 -0.83
CA SER A 42 -8.86 3.45 -1.46
C SER A 42 -7.35 3.32 -1.66
N GLU A 43 -6.70 4.32 -2.27
CA GLU A 43 -5.25 4.33 -2.50
C GLU A 43 -4.47 4.23 -1.18
N ALA A 44 -4.89 4.97 -0.15
CA ALA A 44 -4.25 4.91 1.16
C ALA A 44 -4.37 3.53 1.81
N LEU A 45 -5.53 2.86 1.66
CA LEU A 45 -5.75 1.50 2.17
C LEU A 45 -4.93 0.47 1.39
N GLU A 46 -4.85 0.60 0.08
CA GLU A 46 -4.01 -0.26 -0.77
C GLU A 46 -2.54 -0.13 -0.40
N GLN A 47 -2.04 1.10 -0.24
CA GLN A 47 -0.67 1.35 0.19
C GLN A 47 -0.41 0.82 1.60
N TRP A 48 -1.34 1.01 2.54
CA TRP A 48 -1.23 0.48 3.89
C TRP A 48 -1.14 -1.06 3.89
N LEU A 49 -1.98 -1.74 3.10
CA LEU A 49 -1.93 -3.19 2.94
C LEU A 49 -0.64 -3.67 2.29
N ALA A 50 -0.14 -2.97 1.28
CA ALA A 50 1.13 -3.30 0.64
C ALA A 50 2.30 -3.21 1.63
N MET A 51 2.36 -2.13 2.42
CA MET A 51 3.39 -1.95 3.45
C MET A 51 3.26 -2.96 4.59
N ALA A 52 2.04 -3.37 4.97
CA ALA A 52 1.83 -4.43 5.95
C ALA A 52 2.38 -5.77 5.44
N LYS A 53 2.06 -6.16 4.21
CA LYS A 53 2.60 -7.39 3.59
C LYS A 53 4.12 -7.35 3.47
N LEU A 54 4.69 -6.20 3.09
CA LEU A 54 6.13 -6.04 3.01
C LEU A 54 6.79 -6.26 4.38
N ARG A 55 6.19 -5.72 5.44
CA ARG A 55 6.67 -5.92 6.81
C ARG A 55 6.63 -7.40 7.21
N GLU A 56 5.55 -8.10 6.88
CA GLU A 56 5.42 -9.54 7.15
C GLU A 56 6.53 -10.35 6.47
N VAL A 57 6.90 -9.99 5.23
CA VAL A 57 8.01 -10.62 4.49
C VAL A 57 9.35 -10.34 5.17
N ILE A 58 9.63 -9.07 5.50
CA ILE A 58 10.87 -8.69 6.18
C ILE A 58 11.00 -9.41 7.53
N GLU A 59 9.93 -9.46 8.32
CA GLU A 59 9.92 -10.14 9.62
C GLU A 59 10.12 -11.66 9.48
N ALA A 60 9.67 -12.27 8.39
CA ALA A 60 9.92 -13.67 8.09
C ALA A 60 11.40 -13.92 7.74
N ASP A 61 11.96 -13.09 6.85
CA ASP A 61 13.37 -13.19 6.44
C ASP A 61 14.32 -12.94 7.61
N GLU A 62 14.08 -11.91 8.44
CA GLU A 62 14.90 -11.62 9.62
C GLU A 62 14.84 -12.76 10.64
N ARG A 63 13.72 -13.47 10.74
CA ARG A 63 13.61 -14.63 11.64
C ARG A 63 14.40 -15.83 11.13
N GLU A 64 14.48 -16.01 9.81
CA GLU A 64 15.18 -17.13 9.20
C GLU A 64 16.69 -16.89 9.11
N PHE A 65 17.10 -15.69 8.71
CA PHE A 65 18.49 -15.37 8.37
C PHE A 65 19.18 -14.41 9.34
N GLY A 66 18.43 -13.75 10.22
CA GLY A 66 18.91 -12.63 11.04
C GLY A 66 18.91 -11.30 10.27
N PRO A 67 19.25 -10.19 10.94
CA PRO A 67 19.31 -8.87 10.30
C PRO A 67 20.44 -8.80 9.28
N VAL A 68 20.23 -8.01 8.21
CA VAL A 68 21.28 -7.74 7.21
C VAL A 68 22.42 -6.96 7.86
N GLY A 69 23.63 -7.52 7.82
CA GLY A 69 24.82 -6.86 8.36
C GLY A 69 25.42 -5.81 7.43
N ASP A 70 26.07 -4.80 8.02
CA ASP A 70 26.75 -3.72 7.30
C ASP A 70 27.82 -4.21 6.31
N GLU A 71 28.37 -5.41 6.51
CA GLU A 71 29.29 -6.03 5.56
C GLU A 71 28.63 -6.40 4.24
N ALA A 72 27.35 -6.79 4.26
CA ALA A 72 26.58 -7.11 3.05
C ALA A 72 25.96 -5.87 2.40
N LEU A 73 25.62 -4.83 3.18
CA LEU A 73 25.03 -3.59 2.68
C LEU A 73 26.01 -2.72 1.89
N ARG A 74 27.24 -2.52 2.41
CA ARG A 74 28.22 -1.61 1.80
C ARG A 74 28.57 -1.94 0.33
N PRO A 75 28.76 -3.22 -0.07
CA PRO A 75 28.96 -3.56 -1.48
C PRO A 75 27.74 -3.26 -2.34
N ALA A 76 26.53 -3.54 -1.84
CA ALA A 76 25.29 -3.32 -2.59
C ALA A 76 25.02 -1.82 -2.84
N GLU A 77 25.28 -0.96 -1.85
CA GLU A 77 25.15 0.50 -1.99
C GLU A 77 26.17 1.09 -2.97
N ALA A 78 27.34 0.46 -3.14
CA ALA A 78 28.36 0.93 -4.07
C ALA A 78 28.06 0.59 -5.55
N GLU A 79 27.09 -0.29 -5.82
CA GLU A 79 26.71 -0.74 -7.16
C GLU A 79 25.52 0.03 -7.77
N TRP A 80 24.80 0.85 -7.00
CA TRP A 80 23.65 1.68 -7.43
C TRP A 80 24.01 3.16 -7.62
#